data_AF-A0A1J1IFN2-F1
#
_entry.id   AF-A0A1J1IFN2-F1
#
_cell.length_a   1.000
_cell.length_b   1.000
_cell.length_c   1.000
_cell.angle_alpha   90.00
_cell.angle_beta   90.00
_cell.angle_gamma   90.00
#
_symmetry.space_group_name_H-M   'P 1'
#
loop_
_entity.id
_entity.type
_entity.pdbx_description
1 polymer ?
#
loop_
_entity_poly.entity_id
_entity_poly.type
_entity_poly.pdbx_seq_one_letter_code
_entity_poly.pdbx_strand_id
1 'polypeptide(L)'
;MGRTRSRSKSPRRKHKSKKHKTRRSREYSNSRRYSYSSSNSDDSFNNHHHGRNRKSRKTDEVERLTEIERIRRAKEVEERMIEEASQKRIELLIKKRVDSILESKKEEIEKEIKQKVEAAKIEMEAELMKELEKRRQERYNEEKRREKRIRANLGRNFLLCPLAACWKIFKITLDMFLLGSIQKLISFIETEEEKKKREELEYILAENNRKIEEAQKKLAEERLLIIEEQRKMDEQRQKMRKEQEKRIKEEQKIILGKGNSRPKLSFSIKPGI
;
A
#
# COMPACT_ATOMS: atom_id res chain seq x y z
N MET A 1 -39.07 -39.67 -60.79
CA MET A 1 -38.55 -40.00 -62.13
C MET A 1 -37.83 -38.77 -62.70
N GLY A 2 -36.60 -38.92 -63.22
CA GLY A 2 -35.75 -37.86 -63.83
C GLY A 2 -34.69 -37.30 -62.86
N ARG A 3 -33.41 -37.72 -62.77
CA ARG A 3 -32.28 -37.97 -63.72
C ARG A 3 -31.62 -36.70 -64.31
N THR A 4 -30.42 -36.39 -63.76
CA THR A 4 -29.19 -35.75 -64.30
C THR A 4 -29.27 -34.29 -64.82
N ARG A 5 -28.24 -33.42 -64.75
CA ARG A 5 -26.80 -33.60 -65.07
C ARG A 5 -25.97 -32.37 -64.62
N SER A 6 -24.70 -32.62 -64.32
CA SER A 6 -23.58 -31.76 -63.92
C SER A 6 -23.15 -30.67 -64.93
N ARG A 7 -22.60 -29.54 -64.44
CA ARG A 7 -21.52 -28.80 -65.13
C ARG A 7 -20.61 -28.05 -64.15
N SER A 8 -19.38 -28.53 -64.06
CA SER A 8 -18.22 -27.98 -63.34
C SER A 8 -17.79 -26.61 -63.87
N LYS A 9 -17.39 -25.69 -62.98
CA LYS A 9 -16.77 -24.41 -63.34
C LYS A 9 -15.40 -24.30 -62.67
N SER A 10 -14.36 -24.40 -63.49
CA SER A 10 -12.95 -24.38 -63.10
C SER A 10 -12.53 -23.04 -62.45
N PRO A 11 -11.51 -23.04 -61.56
CA PRO A 11 -11.00 -21.82 -60.94
C PRO A 11 -10.00 -21.09 -61.85
N ARG A 12 -10.19 -19.78 -62.06
CA ARG A 12 -9.22 -18.92 -62.78
C ARG A 12 -8.07 -18.53 -61.85
N ARG A 13 -6.87 -19.00 -62.19
CA ARG A 13 -5.57 -18.58 -61.64
C ARG A 13 -5.28 -17.11 -61.95
N LYS A 14 -4.86 -16.32 -60.96
CA LYS A 14 -4.29 -14.97 -61.15
C LYS A 14 -2.81 -14.97 -60.75
N HIS A 15 -1.97 -14.50 -61.67
CA HIS A 15 -0.52 -14.60 -61.61
C HIS A 15 0.13 -13.67 -60.58
N LYS A 16 1.30 -14.14 -60.13
CA LYS A 16 2.20 -13.65 -59.09
C LYS A 16 3.10 -12.53 -59.65
N SER A 17 3.05 -11.32 -59.09
CA SER A 17 4.06 -10.29 -59.33
C SER A 17 5.04 -10.24 -58.14
N LYS A 18 6.32 -10.46 -58.45
CA LYS A 18 7.46 -10.38 -57.52
C LYS A 18 7.78 -8.91 -57.27
N LYS A 19 7.81 -8.45 -56.00
CA LYS A 19 8.30 -7.11 -55.64
C LYS A 19 9.61 -7.20 -54.86
N HIS A 20 10.49 -6.26 -55.18
CA HIS A 20 11.93 -6.31 -55.09
C HIS A 20 12.50 -6.22 -53.67
N LYS A 21 13.59 -6.95 -53.43
CA LYS A 21 14.53 -6.74 -52.31
C LYS A 21 15.33 -5.46 -52.59
N THR A 22 15.19 -4.45 -51.73
CA THR A 22 16.08 -3.29 -51.71
C THR A 22 17.41 -3.70 -51.07
N ARG A 23 18.44 -3.85 -51.90
CA ARG A 23 19.83 -3.99 -51.44
C ARG A 23 20.38 -2.60 -51.14
N ARG A 24 20.76 -2.39 -49.88
CA ARG A 24 21.48 -1.21 -49.40
C ARG A 24 22.88 -1.21 -50.04
N SER A 25 23.21 -0.12 -50.72
CA SER A 25 24.44 0.10 -51.48
C SER A 25 25.70 -0.11 -50.63
N ARG A 26 26.60 -0.98 -51.09
CA ARG A 26 28.00 -1.00 -50.67
C ARG A 26 28.75 -0.02 -51.56
N GLU A 27 29.11 1.15 -51.02
CA GLU A 27 30.15 1.99 -51.59
C GLU A 27 31.51 1.38 -51.24
N TYR A 28 32.19 0.82 -52.23
CA TYR A 28 33.64 0.65 -52.21
C TYR A 28 34.17 0.71 -53.64
N SER A 29 34.34 1.92 -54.14
CA SER A 29 35.00 2.17 -55.42
C SER A 29 36.51 2.10 -55.21
N ASN A 30 37.08 0.91 -55.40
CA ASN A 30 38.53 0.69 -55.45
C ASN A 30 39.03 0.90 -56.88
N SER A 31 39.38 2.15 -57.22
CA SER A 31 39.99 2.47 -58.50
C SER A 31 41.47 2.09 -58.49
N ARG A 32 41.79 0.86 -58.93
CA ARG A 32 43.14 0.50 -59.39
C ARG A 32 43.40 1.21 -60.72
N ARG A 33 44.27 2.22 -60.72
CA ARG A 33 44.81 2.82 -61.94
C ARG A 33 46.16 2.19 -62.23
N TYR A 34 46.20 1.38 -63.28
CA TYR A 34 47.42 0.85 -63.89
C TYR A 34 47.90 1.91 -64.89
N SER A 35 49.11 2.44 -64.71
CA SER A 35 49.76 3.30 -65.70
C SER A 35 51.20 2.84 -65.87
N TYR A 36 51.45 2.30 -67.07
CA TYR A 36 52.73 1.94 -67.63
C TYR A 36 53.48 3.21 -68.08
N SER A 37 54.75 3.34 -67.71
CA SER A 37 55.77 4.06 -68.50
C SER A 37 57.17 3.69 -68.01
N SER A 38 58.10 3.77 -68.94
CA SER A 38 59.37 3.08 -69.11
C SER A 38 60.62 3.78 -68.52
N SER A 39 61.56 2.94 -68.08
CA SER A 39 63.05 2.98 -68.19
C SER A 39 63.94 4.07 -67.57
N ASN A 40 64.80 3.57 -66.67
CA ASN A 40 66.26 3.75 -66.47
C ASN A 40 66.88 5.10 -66.04
N SER A 41 67.50 5.12 -64.85
CA SER A 41 68.97 4.97 -64.66
C SER A 41 69.41 5.13 -63.20
N ASP A 42 70.52 4.45 -62.87
CA ASP A 42 71.32 4.40 -61.63
C ASP A 42 71.67 5.78 -61.03
N ASP A 43 71.67 5.93 -59.69
CA ASP A 43 72.88 5.73 -58.86
C ASP A 43 72.70 6.22 -57.39
N SER A 44 73.36 5.48 -56.49
CA SER A 44 73.98 5.93 -55.23
C SER A 44 73.14 6.24 -53.96
N PHE A 45 73.31 5.32 -53.00
CA PHE A 45 73.44 5.50 -51.55
C PHE A 45 72.50 6.47 -50.82
N ASN A 46 71.45 5.91 -50.19
CA ASN A 46 71.02 6.40 -48.88
C ASN A 46 70.62 5.26 -47.95
N ASN A 47 71.52 5.01 -47.01
CA ASN A 47 71.34 4.27 -45.78
C ASN A 47 70.29 4.98 -44.90
N HIS A 48 69.21 4.31 -44.50
CA HIS A 48 68.64 4.29 -43.12
C HIS A 48 67.11 4.06 -43.03
N HIS A 49 66.76 3.04 -42.24
CA HIS A 49 65.52 2.85 -41.46
C HIS A 49 64.27 2.24 -42.13
N HIS A 50 64.26 0.91 -42.24
CA HIS A 50 63.02 0.11 -42.41
C HIS A 50 62.61 -0.71 -41.16
N GLY A 51 62.95 -0.21 -39.97
CA GLY A 51 62.65 -0.89 -38.69
C GLY A 51 61.46 -0.36 -37.86
N ARG A 52 60.88 0.81 -38.17
CA ARG A 52 59.90 1.46 -37.25
C ARG A 52 58.42 1.11 -37.50
N ASN A 53 58.07 0.49 -38.63
CA ASN A 53 56.67 0.40 -39.06
C ASN A 53 55.88 -0.81 -38.48
N ARG A 54 56.56 -1.84 -37.96
CA ARG A 54 55.89 -2.99 -37.30
C ARG A 54 55.41 -2.66 -35.87
N LYS A 55 56.05 -1.71 -35.18
CA LYS A 55 55.66 -1.29 -33.83
C LYS A 55 54.50 -0.28 -33.86
N SER A 56 54.52 0.66 -34.82
CA SER A 56 53.41 1.60 -35.09
C SER A 56 52.10 0.88 -35.43
N ARG A 57 52.12 -0.09 -36.36
CA ARG A 57 50.89 -0.83 -36.70
C ARG A 57 50.31 -1.63 -35.54
N LYS A 58 51.17 -2.15 -34.64
CA LYS A 58 50.73 -2.83 -33.41
C LYS A 58 50.15 -1.86 -32.39
N THR A 59 50.70 -0.64 -32.25
CA THR A 59 50.13 0.39 -31.38
C THR A 59 48.78 0.87 -31.92
N ASP A 60 48.64 1.02 -33.23
CA ASP A 60 47.38 1.45 -33.88
C ASP A 60 46.27 0.38 -33.79
N GLU A 61 46.64 -0.91 -33.87
CA GLU A 61 45.70 -2.04 -33.67
C GLU A 61 45.25 -2.13 -32.21
N VAL A 62 46.17 -1.97 -31.25
CA VAL A 62 45.86 -1.92 -29.81
C VAL A 62 44.97 -0.72 -29.50
N GLU A 63 45.25 0.44 -30.09
CA GLU A 63 44.44 1.64 -29.92
C GLU A 63 43.01 1.45 -30.45
N ARG A 64 42.82 0.84 -31.63
CA ARG A 64 41.50 0.49 -32.16
C ARG A 64 40.75 -0.52 -31.27
N LEU A 65 41.45 -1.52 -30.74
CA LEU A 65 40.85 -2.49 -29.81
C LEU A 65 40.39 -1.80 -28.52
N THR A 66 41.19 -0.87 -27.98
CA THR A 66 40.80 -0.10 -26.79
C THR A 66 39.62 0.84 -27.06
N GLU A 67 39.52 1.40 -28.26
CA GLU A 67 38.41 2.26 -28.63
C GLU A 67 37.11 1.45 -28.82
N ILE A 68 37.19 0.27 -29.44
CA ILE A 68 36.06 -0.68 -29.52
C ILE A 68 35.62 -1.12 -28.12
N GLU A 69 36.57 -1.35 -27.21
CA GLU A 69 36.26 -1.75 -25.84
C GLU A 69 35.61 -0.62 -25.02
N ARG A 70 36.01 0.65 -25.23
CA ARG A 70 35.34 1.82 -24.65
C ARG A 70 33.91 1.98 -25.16
N ILE A 71 33.71 1.85 -26.47
CA ILE A 71 32.38 1.92 -27.09
C ILE A 71 31.49 0.80 -26.54
N ARG A 72 32.02 -0.41 -26.38
CA ARG A 72 31.28 -1.53 -25.77
C ARG A 72 30.89 -1.23 -24.33
N ARG A 73 31.80 -0.75 -23.49
CA ARG A 73 31.51 -0.38 -22.09
C ARG A 73 30.50 0.77 -22.01
N ALA A 74 30.62 1.77 -22.89
CA ALA A 74 29.67 2.88 -22.94
C ALA A 74 28.25 2.42 -23.32
N LYS A 75 28.13 1.56 -24.34
CA LYS A 75 26.86 0.95 -24.73
C LYS A 75 26.28 0.06 -23.63
N GLU A 76 27.12 -0.74 -22.96
CA GLU A 76 26.69 -1.59 -21.84
C GLU A 76 26.17 -0.77 -20.65
N VAL A 77 26.79 0.38 -20.36
CA VAL A 77 26.31 1.32 -19.34
C VAL A 77 25.01 2.00 -19.77
N GLU A 78 24.91 2.44 -21.02
CA GLU A 78 23.69 3.05 -21.56
C GLU A 78 22.50 2.06 -21.55
N GLU A 79 22.72 0.83 -21.98
CA GLU A 79 21.73 -0.25 -21.94
C GLU A 79 21.28 -0.53 -20.50
N ARG A 80 22.22 -0.64 -19.54
CA ARG A 80 21.88 -0.79 -18.11
C ARG A 80 21.06 0.39 -17.59
N MET A 81 21.39 1.63 -17.96
CA MET A 81 20.62 2.80 -17.56
C MET A 81 19.19 2.79 -18.13
N ILE A 82 19.02 2.33 -19.37
CA ILE A 82 17.72 2.17 -20.03
C ILE A 82 16.91 1.05 -19.36
N GLU A 83 17.53 -0.09 -19.09
CA GLU A 83 16.91 -1.22 -18.41
C GLU A 83 16.48 -0.85 -17.00
N GLU A 84 17.35 -0.20 -16.22
CA GLU A 84 17.01 0.28 -14.88
C GLU A 84 15.89 1.32 -14.91
N ALA A 85 15.90 2.27 -15.86
CA ALA A 85 14.83 3.24 -16.01
C ALA A 85 13.49 2.57 -16.36
N SER A 86 13.53 1.54 -17.20
CA SER A 86 12.37 0.74 -17.59
C SER A 86 11.85 -0.10 -16.42
N GLN A 87 12.73 -0.75 -15.68
CA GLN A 87 12.41 -1.51 -14.46
C GLN A 87 11.79 -0.61 -13.40
N LYS A 88 12.38 0.56 -13.14
CA LYS A 88 11.83 1.56 -12.18
C LYS A 88 10.42 2.02 -12.59
N ARG A 89 10.17 2.19 -13.89
CA ARG A 89 8.82 2.53 -14.39
C ARG A 89 7.83 1.38 -14.17
N ILE A 90 8.24 0.15 -14.45
CA ILE A 90 7.42 -1.05 -14.23
C ILE A 90 7.13 -1.23 -12.74
N GLU A 91 8.14 -1.13 -11.88
CA GLU A 91 8.02 -1.22 -10.43
C GLU A 91 7.05 -0.17 -9.88
N LEU A 92 7.17 1.07 -10.35
CA LEU A 92 6.26 2.15 -9.94
C LEU A 92 4.81 1.87 -10.35
N LEU A 93 4.58 1.33 -11.56
CA LEU A 93 3.24 0.94 -12.02
C LEU A 93 2.67 -0.24 -11.21
N ILE A 94 3.49 -1.26 -10.94
CA ILE A 94 3.10 -2.40 -10.10
C ILE A 94 2.75 -1.91 -8.70
N LYS A 95 3.63 -1.10 -8.09
CA LYS A 95 3.41 -0.52 -6.77
C LYS A 95 2.12 0.26 -6.72
N LYS A 96 1.88 1.19 -7.66
CA LYS A 96 0.61 1.93 -7.75
C LYS A 96 -0.61 1.02 -7.89
N ARG A 97 -0.51 -0.05 -8.68
CA ARG A 97 -1.63 -0.98 -8.87
C ARG A 97 -1.89 -1.80 -7.62
N VAL A 98 -0.84 -2.29 -6.97
CA VAL A 98 -0.93 -3.04 -5.71
C VAL A 98 -1.50 -2.16 -4.62
N ASP A 99 -0.96 -0.94 -4.44
CA ASP A 99 -1.43 0.02 -3.45
C ASP A 99 -2.93 0.35 -3.66
N SER A 100 -3.35 0.61 -4.91
CA SER A 100 -4.75 0.86 -5.25
C SER A 100 -5.67 -0.33 -4.95
N ILE A 101 -5.22 -1.57 -5.23
CA ILE A 101 -6.01 -2.78 -4.94
C ILE A 101 -6.10 -2.99 -3.43
N LEU A 102 -5.00 -2.81 -2.71
CA LEU A 102 -4.98 -2.94 -1.26
C LEU A 102 -5.90 -1.91 -0.61
N GLU A 103 -5.90 -0.68 -1.09
CA GLU A 103 -6.79 0.37 -0.58
C GLU A 103 -8.26 0.05 -0.84
N SER A 104 -8.62 -0.37 -2.06
CA SER A 104 -10.00 -0.81 -2.36
C SER A 104 -10.45 -1.95 -1.45
N LYS A 105 -9.60 -2.97 -1.27
CA LYS A 105 -9.91 -4.12 -0.40
C LYS A 105 -10.01 -3.72 1.07
N LYS A 106 -9.16 -2.81 1.55
CA LYS A 106 -9.25 -2.28 2.91
C LYS A 106 -10.57 -1.53 3.11
N GLU A 107 -10.92 -0.64 2.20
CA GLU A 107 -12.18 0.10 2.28
C GLU A 107 -13.40 -0.83 2.26
N GLU A 108 -13.39 -1.87 1.42
CA GLU A 108 -14.45 -2.88 1.36
C GLU A 108 -14.59 -3.63 2.69
N ILE A 109 -13.46 -4.12 3.25
CA ILE A 109 -13.43 -4.82 4.54
C ILE A 109 -13.87 -3.88 5.67
N GLU A 110 -13.39 -2.64 5.69
CA GLU A 110 -13.77 -1.66 6.72
C GLU A 110 -15.27 -1.32 6.67
N LYS A 111 -15.85 -1.20 5.47
CA LYS A 111 -17.29 -0.99 5.32
C LYS A 111 -18.07 -2.19 5.82
N GLU A 112 -17.65 -3.41 5.49
CA GLU A 112 -18.30 -4.63 5.97
C GLU A 112 -18.21 -4.76 7.50
N ILE A 113 -17.04 -4.49 8.09
CA ILE A 113 -16.86 -4.51 9.54
C ILE A 113 -17.77 -3.45 10.20
N LYS A 114 -17.80 -2.23 9.68
CA LYS A 114 -18.69 -1.16 10.20
C LYS A 114 -20.16 -1.58 10.15
N GLN A 115 -20.62 -2.12 9.03
CA GLN A 115 -21.99 -2.61 8.89
C GLN A 115 -22.31 -3.76 9.86
N LYS A 116 -21.38 -4.70 10.05
CA LYS A 116 -21.54 -5.80 11.02
C LYS A 116 -21.61 -5.30 12.45
N VAL A 117 -20.78 -4.32 12.81
CA VAL A 117 -20.79 -3.70 14.14
C VAL A 117 -22.08 -2.92 14.38
N GLU A 118 -22.54 -2.15 13.39
CA GLU A 118 -23.82 -1.43 13.48
C GLU A 118 -25.01 -2.39 13.57
N ALA A 119 -25.03 -3.46 12.77
CA ALA A 119 -26.07 -4.48 12.84
C ALA A 119 -26.10 -5.16 14.21
N ALA A 120 -24.95 -5.56 14.75
CA ALA A 120 -24.85 -6.14 16.09
C ALA A 120 -25.29 -5.15 17.18
N LYS A 121 -24.97 -3.86 17.03
CA LYS A 121 -25.45 -2.80 17.93
C LYS A 121 -26.98 -2.67 17.87
N ILE A 122 -27.57 -2.64 16.68
CA ILE A 122 -29.03 -2.56 16.50
C ILE A 122 -29.73 -3.78 17.09
N GLU A 123 -29.17 -4.98 16.89
CA GLU A 123 -29.72 -6.22 17.44
C GLU A 123 -29.69 -6.20 18.97
N MET A 124 -28.54 -5.85 19.56
CA MET A 124 -28.38 -5.70 21.01
C MET A 124 -29.32 -4.63 21.58
N GLU A 125 -29.45 -3.47 20.92
CA GLU A 125 -30.37 -2.41 21.33
C GLU A 125 -31.83 -2.87 21.24
N ALA A 126 -32.21 -3.63 20.21
CA ALA A 126 -33.55 -4.17 20.06
C ALA A 126 -33.87 -5.23 21.12
N GLU A 127 -32.92 -6.10 21.46
CA GLU A 127 -33.08 -7.07 22.55
C GLU A 127 -33.24 -6.36 23.90
N LEU A 128 -32.39 -5.37 24.18
CA LEU A 128 -32.48 -4.56 25.38
C LEU A 128 -33.84 -3.84 25.49
N MET A 129 -34.34 -3.28 24.38
CA MET A 129 -35.64 -2.61 24.34
C MET A 129 -36.79 -3.58 24.58
N LYS A 130 -36.76 -4.79 24.00
CA LYS A 130 -37.76 -5.83 24.25
C LYS A 130 -37.75 -6.28 25.71
N GLU A 131 -36.58 -6.41 26.32
CA GLU A 131 -36.44 -6.76 27.73
C GLU A 131 -37.04 -5.68 28.64
N LEU A 132 -36.73 -4.41 28.36
CA LEU A 132 -37.29 -3.27 29.09
C LEU A 132 -38.81 -3.19 28.97
N GLU A 133 -39.36 -3.41 27.77
CA GLU A 133 -40.80 -3.41 27.53
C GLU A 133 -41.50 -4.56 28.27
N LYS A 134 -40.91 -5.76 28.25
CA LYS A 134 -41.42 -6.91 29.01
C LYS A 134 -41.42 -6.61 30.51
N ARG A 135 -40.34 -6.03 31.04
CA ARG A 135 -40.24 -5.64 32.46
C ARG A 135 -41.27 -4.56 32.83
N ARG A 136 -41.54 -3.60 31.94
CA ARG A 136 -42.61 -2.61 32.11
C ARG A 136 -43.99 -3.28 32.13
N GLN A 137 -44.24 -4.22 31.23
CA GLN A 137 -45.50 -4.95 31.13
C GLN A 137 -45.74 -5.85 32.36
N GLU A 138 -44.69 -6.47 32.90
CA GLU A 138 -44.75 -7.25 34.12
C GLU A 138 -45.13 -6.41 35.32
N ARG A 139 -44.50 -5.24 35.51
CA ARG A 139 -44.89 -4.28 36.57
C ARG A 139 -46.36 -3.88 36.43
N TYR A 140 -46.80 -3.52 35.22
CA TYR A 140 -48.20 -3.16 34.96
C TYR A 140 -49.19 -4.32 35.22
N ASN A 141 -48.85 -5.53 34.77
CA ASN A 141 -49.67 -6.72 35.00
C ASN A 141 -49.73 -7.08 36.49
N GLU A 142 -48.64 -6.89 37.22
CA GLU A 142 -48.58 -7.12 38.65
C GLU A 142 -49.42 -6.11 39.42
N GLU A 143 -49.35 -4.82 39.08
CA GLU A 143 -50.25 -3.78 39.62
C GLU A 143 -51.71 -4.11 39.34
N LYS A 144 -52.06 -4.49 38.11
CA LYS A 144 -53.43 -4.90 37.75
C LYS A 144 -53.86 -6.16 38.50
N ARG A 145 -52.94 -7.10 38.77
CA ARG A 145 -53.20 -8.27 39.62
C ARG A 145 -53.42 -7.86 41.08
N ARG A 146 -52.65 -6.91 41.60
CA ARG A 146 -52.81 -6.34 42.95
C ARG A 146 -54.14 -5.61 43.08
N GLU A 147 -54.51 -4.77 42.12
CA GLU A 147 -55.80 -4.07 42.07
C GLU A 147 -56.98 -5.05 42.03
N LYS A 148 -56.90 -6.09 41.18
CA LYS A 148 -57.90 -7.17 41.14
C LYS A 148 -58.00 -7.92 42.48
N ARG A 149 -56.87 -8.22 43.13
CA ARG A 149 -56.86 -8.84 44.47
C ARG A 149 -57.53 -7.94 45.49
N ILE A 150 -57.23 -6.64 45.52
CA ILE A 150 -57.86 -5.66 46.42
C ILE A 150 -59.37 -5.58 46.14
N ARG A 151 -59.79 -5.48 44.88
CA ARG A 151 -61.21 -5.45 44.48
C ARG A 151 -61.95 -6.74 44.87
N ALA A 152 -61.33 -7.90 44.69
CA ALA A 152 -61.90 -9.20 45.10
C ALA A 152 -61.97 -9.34 46.64
N ASN A 153 -61.02 -8.76 47.36
CA ASN A 153 -60.99 -8.78 48.83
C ASN A 153 -62.01 -7.78 49.42
N LEU A 154 -62.24 -6.63 48.78
CA LEU A 154 -63.33 -5.71 49.13
C LEU A 154 -64.71 -6.33 48.91
N GLY A 155 -64.88 -7.20 47.91
CA GLY A 155 -66.15 -7.90 47.64
C GLY A 155 -66.54 -8.99 48.67
N ARG A 156 -65.65 -9.37 49.60
CA ARG A 156 -65.94 -10.41 50.63
C ARG A 156 -66.26 -9.84 52.01
N ASN A 157 -66.07 -8.55 52.24
CA ASN A 157 -66.37 -7.91 53.53
C ASN A 157 -67.74 -7.21 53.49
N PHE A 158 -68.78 -7.98 53.19
CA PHE A 158 -70.17 -7.52 53.28
C PHE A 158 -70.92 -8.43 54.24
N LEU A 159 -70.73 -8.18 55.55
CA LEU A 159 -71.54 -8.56 56.73
C LEU A 159 -70.61 -8.67 57.95
N LEU A 160 -70.57 -7.65 58.82
CA LEU A 160 -70.57 -7.82 60.28
C LEU A 160 -70.53 -6.49 61.06
N CYS A 161 -71.56 -6.31 61.91
CA CYS A 161 -71.64 -5.70 63.24
C CYS A 161 -71.05 -4.30 63.58
N PRO A 162 -71.79 -3.45 64.32
CA PRO A 162 -71.47 -2.04 64.58
C PRO A 162 -70.28 -1.76 65.52
N LEU A 163 -69.83 -2.72 66.35
CA LEU A 163 -68.63 -2.54 67.21
C LEU A 163 -67.31 -2.77 66.45
N ALA A 164 -67.32 -3.56 65.38
CA ALA A 164 -66.14 -3.77 64.52
C ALA A 164 -65.86 -2.55 63.62
N ALA A 165 -66.85 -1.68 63.41
CA ALA A 165 -66.72 -0.47 62.60
C ALA A 165 -65.76 0.55 63.25
N CYS A 166 -65.84 0.77 64.56
CA CYS A 166 -64.92 1.68 65.27
C CYS A 166 -63.46 1.20 65.25
N TRP A 167 -63.21 -0.11 65.43
CA TRP A 167 -61.85 -0.66 65.39
C TRP A 167 -61.31 -0.76 63.95
N LYS A 168 -62.17 -1.00 62.95
CA LYS A 168 -61.81 -0.88 61.53
C LYS A 168 -61.43 0.55 61.16
N ILE A 169 -62.18 1.56 61.61
CA ILE A 169 -61.84 2.98 61.34
C ILE A 169 -60.51 3.36 62.02
N PHE A 170 -60.27 2.91 63.25
CA PHE A 170 -59.01 3.14 63.96
C PHE A 170 -57.83 2.38 63.31
N LYS A 171 -58.05 1.15 62.85
CA LYS A 171 -57.02 0.35 62.17
C LYS A 171 -56.73 0.85 60.75
N ILE A 172 -57.73 1.35 60.02
CA ILE A 172 -57.55 1.98 58.70
C ILE A 172 -56.73 3.27 58.81
N THR A 173 -56.96 4.07 59.86
CA THR A 173 -56.19 5.31 60.09
C THR A 173 -54.75 5.02 60.53
N LEU A 174 -54.53 3.98 61.35
CA LEU A 174 -53.18 3.53 61.72
C LEU A 174 -52.43 2.87 60.55
N ASP A 175 -53.10 2.00 59.79
CA ASP A 175 -52.54 1.30 58.64
C ASP A 175 -52.21 2.31 57.51
N MET A 176 -52.99 3.38 57.29
CA MET A 176 -52.60 4.46 56.35
C MET A 176 -51.32 5.20 56.78
N PHE A 177 -51.12 5.42 58.08
CA PHE A 177 -49.95 6.13 58.61
C PHE A 177 -48.68 5.26 58.56
N LEU A 178 -48.80 3.97 58.87
CA LEU A 178 -47.71 3.01 58.77
C LEU A 178 -47.40 2.61 57.32
N LEU A 179 -48.41 2.39 56.46
CA LEU A 179 -48.22 2.08 55.04
C LEU A 179 -47.55 3.25 54.32
N GLY A 180 -47.90 4.51 54.63
CA GLY A 180 -47.22 5.67 54.05
C GLY A 180 -45.71 5.71 54.37
N SER A 181 -45.34 5.31 55.58
CA SER A 181 -43.93 5.24 56.02
C SER A 181 -43.19 4.08 55.35
N ILE A 182 -43.85 2.92 55.23
CA ILE A 182 -43.29 1.73 54.58
C ILE A 182 -43.15 1.94 53.07
N GLN A 183 -44.12 2.58 52.41
CA GLN A 183 -44.07 2.91 50.98
C GLN A 183 -42.90 3.84 50.66
N LYS A 184 -42.60 4.78 51.56
CA LYS A 184 -41.48 5.72 51.47
C LYS A 184 -40.12 5.01 51.62
N LEU A 185 -40.06 4.01 52.50
CA LEU A 185 -38.87 3.18 52.69
C LEU A 185 -38.63 2.22 51.50
N ILE A 186 -39.69 1.61 50.96
CA ILE A 186 -39.60 0.73 49.79
C ILE A 186 -39.15 1.52 48.55
N SER A 187 -39.73 2.69 48.31
CA SER A 187 -39.32 3.56 47.20
C SER A 187 -37.87 4.04 47.36
N PHE A 188 -37.44 4.35 48.59
CA PHE A 188 -36.04 4.68 48.87
C PHE A 188 -35.08 3.51 48.57
N ILE A 189 -35.42 2.29 48.97
CA ILE A 189 -34.62 1.08 48.69
C ILE A 189 -34.56 0.80 47.17
N GLU A 190 -35.68 0.90 46.45
CA GLU A 190 -35.69 0.75 44.98
C GLU A 190 -34.82 1.82 44.31
N THR A 191 -34.88 3.09 44.76
CA THR A 191 -34.04 4.15 44.19
C THR A 191 -32.55 3.95 44.48
N GLU A 192 -32.18 3.42 45.64
CA GLU A 192 -30.78 3.11 45.98
C GLU A 192 -30.24 1.94 45.14
N GLU A 193 -31.04 0.90 44.90
CA GLU A 193 -30.66 -0.16 43.98
C GLU A 193 -30.54 0.32 42.53
N GLU A 194 -31.42 1.23 42.09
CA GLU A 194 -31.31 1.80 40.75
C GLU A 194 -30.07 2.68 40.60
N LYS A 195 -29.67 3.43 41.64
CA LYS A 195 -28.40 4.16 41.64
C LYS A 195 -27.21 3.22 41.54
N LYS A 196 -27.16 2.15 42.34
CA LYS A 196 -26.08 1.16 42.26
C LYS A 196 -25.97 0.53 40.87
N LYS A 197 -27.10 0.18 40.25
CA LYS A 197 -27.12 -0.35 38.88
C LYS A 197 -26.64 0.68 37.85
N ARG A 198 -26.97 1.97 38.03
CA ARG A 198 -26.46 3.07 37.18
C ARG A 198 -24.97 3.29 37.38
N GLU A 199 -24.50 3.28 38.62
CA GLU A 199 -23.07 3.42 38.97
C GLU A 199 -22.24 2.25 38.43
N GLU A 200 -22.74 1.02 38.52
CA GLU A 200 -22.10 -0.17 37.93
C GLU A 200 -22.05 -0.07 36.39
N LEU A 201 -23.14 0.35 35.75
CA LEU A 201 -23.16 0.57 34.30
C LEU A 201 -22.20 1.68 33.87
N GLU A 202 -22.16 2.78 34.62
CA GLU A 202 -21.24 3.89 34.39
C GLU A 202 -19.78 3.46 34.56
N TYR A 203 -19.49 2.65 35.57
CA TYR A 203 -18.19 2.04 35.78
C TYR A 203 -17.77 1.16 34.60
N ILE A 204 -18.66 0.28 34.13
CA ILE A 204 -18.40 -0.61 32.98
C ILE A 204 -18.19 0.21 31.70
N LEU A 205 -18.97 1.27 31.47
CA LEU A 205 -18.81 2.16 30.33
C LEU A 205 -17.49 2.93 30.40
N ALA A 206 -17.14 3.48 31.56
CA ALA A 206 -15.87 4.16 31.77
C ALA A 206 -14.68 3.22 31.57
N GLU A 207 -14.77 1.97 32.05
CA GLU A 207 -13.71 0.97 31.89
C GLU A 207 -13.56 0.53 30.42
N ASN A 208 -14.67 0.30 29.71
CA ASN A 208 -14.63 0.01 28.28
C ASN A 208 -14.08 1.19 27.47
N ASN A 209 -14.49 2.42 27.79
CA ASN A 209 -13.99 3.61 27.11
C ASN A 209 -12.48 3.79 27.34
N ARG A 210 -11.97 3.54 28.55
CA ARG A 210 -10.52 3.53 28.83
C ARG A 210 -9.80 2.48 27.99
N LYS A 211 -10.34 1.26 27.88
CA LYS A 211 -9.74 0.20 27.04
C LYS A 211 -9.71 0.58 25.56
N ILE A 212 -10.76 1.22 25.06
CA ILE A 212 -10.83 1.73 23.69
C ILE A 212 -9.79 2.83 23.48
N GLU A 213 -9.70 3.78 24.40
CA GLU A 213 -8.75 4.90 24.32
C GLU A 213 -7.29 4.42 24.38
N GLU A 214 -6.97 3.50 25.29
CA GLU A 214 -5.63 2.89 25.38
C GLU A 214 -5.27 2.11 24.11
N ALA A 215 -6.22 1.36 23.55
CA ALA A 215 -6.01 0.65 22.28
C ALA A 215 -5.77 1.65 21.12
N GLN A 216 -6.55 2.73 21.05
CA GLN A 216 -6.37 3.80 20.06
C GLN A 216 -5.03 4.51 20.23
N LYS A 217 -4.62 4.78 21.47
CA LYS A 217 -3.33 5.41 21.77
C LYS A 217 -2.15 4.53 21.34
N LYS A 218 -2.19 3.23 21.62
CA LYS A 218 -1.17 2.27 21.15
C LYS A 218 -1.08 2.24 19.63
N LEU A 219 -2.22 2.20 18.94
CA LEU A 219 -2.26 2.25 17.47
C LEU A 219 -1.71 3.57 16.92
N ALA A 220 -1.97 4.69 17.59
CA ALA A 220 -1.42 5.99 17.21
C ALA A 220 0.10 6.05 17.42
N GLU A 221 0.59 5.50 18.53
CA GLU A 221 2.04 5.38 18.80
C GLU A 221 2.74 4.50 17.75
N GLU A 222 2.19 3.34 17.40
CA GLU A 222 2.72 2.48 16.33
C GLU A 222 2.74 3.19 14.97
N ARG A 223 1.68 3.93 14.62
CA ARG A 223 1.65 4.74 13.39
C ARG A 223 2.75 5.80 13.38
N LEU A 224 2.98 6.48 14.50
CA LEU A 224 4.04 7.47 14.62
C LEU A 224 5.42 6.83 14.49
N LEU A 225 5.64 5.65 15.08
CA LEU A 225 6.90 4.90 14.96
C LEU A 225 7.20 4.52 13.50
N ILE A 226 6.21 4.02 12.75
CA ILE A 226 6.37 3.69 11.33
C ILE A 226 6.76 4.94 10.52
N ILE A 227 6.14 6.09 10.80
CA ILE A 227 6.46 7.35 10.11
C ILE A 227 7.88 7.82 10.46
N GLU A 228 8.29 7.70 11.73
CA GLU A 228 9.65 8.06 12.15
C GLU A 228 10.70 7.16 11.51
N GLU A 229 10.42 5.86 11.41
CA GLU A 229 11.30 4.89 10.75
C GLU A 229 11.43 5.18 9.24
N GLN A 230 10.32 5.46 8.56
CA GLN A 230 10.33 5.91 7.16
C GLN A 230 11.18 7.17 6.97
N ARG A 231 11.06 8.15 7.88
CA ARG A 231 11.89 9.37 7.85
C ARG A 231 13.38 9.06 7.98
N LYS A 232 13.77 8.17 8.90
CA LYS A 232 15.18 7.75 9.05
C LYS A 232 15.70 7.05 7.81
N MET A 233 14.90 6.16 7.22
CA MET A 233 15.26 5.46 5.98
C MET A 233 15.43 6.43 4.80
N ASP A 234 14.54 7.41 4.66
CA ASP A 234 14.65 8.44 3.62
C ASP A 234 15.85 9.37 3.85
N GLU A 235 16.14 9.72 5.11
CA GLU A 235 17.33 10.50 5.45
C GLU A 235 18.62 9.74 5.11
N GLN A 236 18.70 8.45 5.45
CA GLN A 236 19.82 7.58 5.08
C GLN A 236 19.95 7.47 3.55
N ARG A 237 18.84 7.27 2.84
CA ARG A 237 18.80 7.22 1.37
C ARG A 237 19.30 8.53 0.76
N GLN A 238 18.93 9.66 1.32
CA GLN A 238 19.37 10.97 0.85
C GLN A 238 20.87 11.20 1.12
N LYS A 239 21.38 10.76 2.28
CA LYS A 239 22.83 10.79 2.59
C LYS A 239 23.62 9.94 1.60
N MET A 240 23.20 8.70 1.35
CA MET A 240 23.83 7.81 0.38
C MET A 240 23.82 8.41 -1.04
N ARG A 241 22.71 9.02 -1.46
CA ARG A 241 22.63 9.73 -2.75
C ARG A 241 23.61 10.90 -2.84
N LYS A 242 23.67 11.75 -1.81
CA LYS A 242 24.61 12.88 -1.74
C LYS A 242 26.06 12.40 -1.77
N GLU A 243 26.37 11.29 -1.11
CA GLU A 243 27.71 10.70 -1.12
C GLU A 243 28.07 10.13 -2.49
N GLN A 244 27.15 9.40 -3.13
CA GLN A 244 27.34 8.92 -4.51
C GLN A 244 27.54 10.07 -5.49
N GLU A 245 26.75 11.13 -5.40
CA GLU A 245 26.94 12.33 -6.23
C GLU A 245 28.30 12.99 -6.01
N LYS A 246 28.79 13.04 -4.76
CA LYS A 246 30.13 13.55 -4.46
C LYS A 246 31.21 12.67 -5.08
N ARG A 247 31.12 11.34 -4.93
CA ARG A 247 32.05 10.39 -5.54
C ARG A 247 32.08 10.53 -7.06
N ILE A 248 30.92 10.62 -7.71
CA ILE A 248 30.83 10.84 -9.16
C ILE A 248 31.47 12.17 -9.56
N LYS A 249 31.25 13.26 -8.81
CA LYS A 249 31.88 14.56 -9.07
C LYS A 249 33.40 14.50 -8.89
N GLU A 250 33.89 13.80 -7.88
CA GLU A 250 35.32 13.60 -7.64
C GLU A 250 35.97 12.75 -8.74
N GLU A 251 35.33 11.66 -9.14
CA GLU A 251 35.74 10.83 -10.28
C GLU A 251 35.76 11.63 -11.59
N GLN A 252 34.71 12.41 -11.87
CA GLN A 252 34.68 13.34 -13.01
C GLN A 252 35.81 14.36 -12.94
N LYS A 253 36.16 14.86 -11.76
CA LYS A 253 37.25 15.82 -11.57
C LYS A 253 38.62 15.20 -11.85
N ILE A 254 38.84 13.95 -11.44
CA ILE A 254 40.06 13.17 -11.74
C ILE A 254 40.18 12.94 -13.26
N ILE A 255 39.10 12.53 -13.92
CA ILE A 255 39.06 12.29 -15.38
C ILE A 255 39.30 13.57 -16.17
N LEU A 256 38.67 14.68 -15.78
CA LEU A 256 38.83 15.99 -16.42
C LEU A 256 40.16 16.70 -16.08
N GLY A 257 40.96 16.16 -15.16
CA GLY A 257 42.26 16.73 -14.75
C GLY A 257 42.17 18.11 -14.10
N LYS A 258 40.99 18.53 -13.63
CA LYS A 258 40.76 19.85 -13.01
C LYS A 258 41.18 19.83 -11.53
N GLY A 259 41.99 20.79 -11.09
CA GLY A 259 42.34 20.98 -9.68
C GLY A 259 43.37 19.99 -9.13
N ASN A 260 44.60 20.04 -9.63
CA ASN A 260 45.77 19.27 -9.17
C ASN A 260 45.62 17.74 -9.11
N SER A 261 44.51 17.17 -9.58
CA SER A 261 44.22 15.73 -9.56
C SER A 261 45.05 14.90 -10.57
N ARG A 262 45.77 15.55 -11.49
CA ARG A 262 46.63 14.85 -12.47
C ARG A 262 47.93 14.39 -11.79
N PRO A 263 48.21 13.08 -11.71
CA PRO A 263 49.42 12.59 -11.07
C PRO A 263 50.66 13.12 -11.79
N LYS A 264 51.53 13.82 -11.05
CA LYS A 264 52.81 14.31 -11.56
C LYS A 264 53.78 13.14 -11.67
N LEU A 265 53.89 12.56 -12.85
CA LEU A 265 54.90 11.55 -13.17
C LEU A 265 56.26 12.25 -13.32
N SER A 266 57.17 12.05 -12.37
CA SER A 266 58.58 12.43 -12.53
C SER A 266 59.29 11.35 -13.34
N PHE A 267 59.61 11.66 -14.60
CA PHE A 267 60.45 10.79 -15.43
C PHE A 267 61.92 11.19 -15.22
N SER A 268 62.69 10.36 -14.53
CA SER A 268 64.15 10.43 -14.57
C SER A 268 64.62 9.88 -15.91
N ILE A 269 65.06 10.75 -16.82
CA ILE A 269 65.74 10.34 -18.04
C ILE A 269 67.10 9.80 -17.60
N LYS A 270 67.30 8.48 -17.70
CA LYS A 270 68.64 7.88 -17.52
C LYS A 270 69.52 8.37 -18.67
N PRO A 271 70.66 9.04 -18.42
CA PRO A 271 71.60 9.39 -19.47
C PRO A 271 72.12 8.10 -20.11
N GLY A 272 71.97 7.98 -21.43
CA GLY A 272 72.44 6.84 -22.20
C GLY A 272 73.96 6.78 -22.21
N ILE A 273 74.49 5.55 -22.09
CA ILE A 273 75.89 5.18 -22.31
C ILE A 273 76.19 5.26 -23.80
#